data_AF-A0A7J3UZL3-F1
#
_entry.id   AF-A0A7J3UZL3-F1
#
_cell.length_a   1.000
_cell.length_b   1.000
_cell.length_c   1.000
_cell.angle_alpha   90.00
_cell.angle_beta   90.00
_cell.angle_gamma   90.00
#
_symmetry.space_group_name_H-M   'P 1'
#
loop_
_entity.id
_entity.type
_entity.pdbx_description
1 polymer ?
#
loop_
_entity_poly.entity_id
_entity_poly.type
_entity_poly.pdbx_seq_one_letter_code
_entity_poly.pdbx_strand_id
1 'polypeptide(L)'
;MVMVVLSYNHMVENDQFWMLAPLSNRTDLIGLTTYPWKQFSAPEEIPDDYYLRIKNFTGQKLAFTEIGWASSQESGSSEKEQAEFLVQFLRLTKGLDVEMVNWLFLHEIKMEGTVASIVDPGTASISLKNPDGSKKEVYYLWQDLK
;
A
#
# COMPACT_ATOMS: atom_id res chain seq x y z
N MET A 1 18.49 -5.10 12.28
CA MET A 1 17.46 -4.44 11.48
C MET A 1 16.40 -3.90 12.42
N VAL A 2 16.35 -2.58 12.56
CA VAL A 2 15.40 -1.80 13.35
C VAL A 2 14.57 -0.97 12.37
N MET A 3 13.25 -1.02 12.48
CA MET A 3 12.32 -0.34 11.58
C MET A 3 11.20 0.29 12.40
N VAL A 4 10.69 1.42 11.92
CA VAL A 4 9.45 2.04 12.38
C VAL A 4 8.48 2.14 11.21
N VAL A 5 7.20 1.90 11.45
CA VAL A 5 6.17 1.92 10.41
C VAL A 5 5.33 3.19 10.54
N LEU A 6 5.16 3.91 9.43
CA LEU A 6 4.29 5.08 9.32
C LEU A 6 3.19 4.84 8.29
N SER A 7 2.02 5.42 8.51
CA SER A 7 0.97 5.47 7.48
C SER A 7 1.31 6.54 6.45
N TYR A 8 1.57 6.13 5.21
CA TYR A 8 1.89 7.04 4.12
C TYR A 8 0.71 7.96 3.80
N ASN A 9 -0.50 7.41 3.73
CA ASN A 9 -1.73 8.17 3.50
C ASN A 9 -1.89 9.28 4.54
N HIS A 10 -1.68 8.96 5.82
CA HIS A 10 -1.78 9.93 6.91
C HIS A 10 -0.76 11.06 6.77
N MET A 11 0.49 10.72 6.43
CA MET A 11 1.53 11.73 6.20
C MET A 11 1.20 12.65 5.03
N VAL A 12 0.63 12.12 3.94
CA VAL A 12 0.20 12.91 2.77
C VAL A 12 -0.96 13.84 3.13
N GLU A 13 -2.00 13.33 3.78
CA GLU A 13 -3.20 14.09 4.15
C GLU A 13 -2.91 15.24 5.11
N ASN A 14 -1.95 15.04 6.02
CA ASN A 14 -1.66 15.97 7.12
C ASN A 14 -0.37 16.77 6.93
N ASP A 15 0.32 16.61 5.79
CA ASP A 15 1.62 17.23 5.51
C ASP A 15 2.68 16.97 6.62
N GLN A 16 2.80 15.70 7.03
CA GLN A 16 3.59 15.29 8.20
C GLN A 16 4.93 14.61 7.86
N PHE A 17 5.44 14.76 6.65
CA PHE A 17 6.71 14.14 6.24
C PHE A 17 7.93 14.57 7.09
N TRP A 18 7.84 15.72 7.76
CA TRP A 18 8.86 16.18 8.72
C TRP A 18 9.11 15.20 9.87
N MET A 19 8.14 14.32 10.18
CA MET A 19 8.27 13.28 11.21
C MET A 19 9.34 12.23 10.89
N LEU A 20 9.81 12.15 9.64
CA LEU A 20 10.90 11.25 9.25
C LEU A 20 12.27 11.73 9.76
N ALA A 21 12.47 13.04 9.91
CA ALA A 21 13.77 13.61 10.24
C ALA A 21 14.33 13.10 11.59
N PRO A 22 13.56 13.05 12.69
CA PRO A 22 14.04 12.50 13.97
C PRO A 22 14.41 11.00 13.93
N LEU A 23 13.92 10.26 12.92
CA LEU A 23 14.11 8.82 12.78
C LEU A 23 15.32 8.46 11.91
N SER A 24 15.82 9.41 11.10
CA SER A 24 16.84 9.23 10.05
C SER A 24 18.10 8.44 10.43
N ASN A 25 18.52 8.51 11.69
CA ASN A 25 19.73 7.86 12.22
C ASN A 25 19.43 6.88 13.37
N ARG A 26 18.15 6.51 13.54
CA ARG A 26 17.67 5.65 14.62
C ARG A 26 17.12 4.32 14.11
N THR A 27 16.92 4.21 12.80
CA THR A 27 16.36 3.05 12.12
C THR A 27 17.31 2.59 11.01
N ASP A 28 17.24 1.32 10.67
CA ASP A 28 17.89 0.75 9.49
C ASP A 28 17.02 0.94 8.24
N LEU A 29 15.68 0.99 8.41
CA LEU A 29 14.66 1.18 7.36
C LEU A 29 13.47 2.01 7.86
N ILE A 30 12.82 2.71 6.93
CA ILE A 30 11.49 3.28 7.14
C ILE A 30 10.43 2.34 6.56
N GLY A 31 9.55 1.87 7.43
CA GLY A 31 8.38 1.09 7.07
C GLY A 31 7.20 2.00 6.70
N LEU A 32 6.46 1.64 5.65
CA LEU A 32 5.30 2.39 5.17
C LEU A 32 4.11 1.46 4.97
N THR A 33 2.95 1.82 5.51
CA THR A 33 1.66 1.32 5.04
C THR A 33 1.05 2.30 4.05
N THR A 34 0.48 1.82 2.95
CA THR A 34 -0.14 2.69 1.94
C THR A 34 -1.36 2.03 1.28
N TYR A 35 -2.45 2.80 1.22
CA TYR A 35 -3.75 2.41 0.70
C TYR A 35 -4.34 3.54 -0.15
N PRO A 36 -3.80 3.85 -1.34
CA PRO A 36 -4.20 5.02 -2.11
C PRO A 36 -5.68 5.02 -2.56
N TRP A 37 -6.32 3.85 -2.64
CA TRP A 37 -7.75 3.71 -2.93
C TRP A 37 -8.68 4.44 -1.94
N LYS A 38 -8.18 4.84 -0.76
CA LYS A 38 -8.92 5.68 0.18
C LYS A 38 -8.95 7.17 -0.21
N GLN A 39 -8.08 7.58 -1.14
CA GLN A 39 -7.88 8.97 -1.57
C GLN A 39 -8.21 9.17 -3.06
N PHE A 40 -8.06 8.13 -3.86
CA PHE A 40 -8.23 8.14 -5.31
C PHE A 40 -9.26 7.10 -5.73
N SER A 41 -10.08 7.43 -6.73
CA SER A 41 -11.13 6.54 -7.22
C SER A 41 -10.57 5.48 -8.17
N ALA A 42 -9.49 5.81 -8.87
CA ALA A 42 -8.82 4.91 -9.81
C ALA A 42 -7.28 4.99 -9.70
N PRO A 43 -6.54 3.92 -10.02
CA PRO A 43 -5.08 3.91 -9.91
C PRO A 43 -4.36 4.99 -10.74
N GLU A 44 -4.88 5.32 -11.91
CA GLU A 44 -4.34 6.34 -12.82
C GLU A 44 -4.45 7.77 -12.27
N GLU A 45 -5.33 8.01 -11.29
CA GLU A 45 -5.49 9.32 -10.65
C GLU A 45 -4.37 9.61 -9.65
N ILE A 46 -3.60 8.60 -9.23
CA ILE A 46 -2.49 8.77 -8.30
C ILE A 46 -1.41 9.66 -8.97
N PRO A 47 -1.03 10.81 -8.36
CA PRO A 47 -0.03 11.70 -8.93
C PRO A 47 1.31 11.01 -9.22
N ASP A 48 1.97 11.42 -10.29
CA ASP A 48 3.25 10.84 -10.75
C ASP A 48 4.37 10.93 -9.70
N ASP A 49 4.33 11.93 -8.84
CA ASP A 49 5.30 12.15 -7.78
C ASP A 49 4.87 11.59 -6.41
N TYR A 50 3.70 10.92 -6.34
CA TYR A 50 3.04 10.58 -5.07
C TYR A 50 3.99 9.96 -4.04
N TYR A 51 4.77 8.93 -4.41
CA TYR A 51 5.75 8.31 -3.52
C TYR A 51 7.12 8.99 -3.54
N LEU A 52 7.48 9.70 -4.62
CA LEU A 52 8.79 10.34 -4.77
C LEU A 52 9.00 11.51 -3.79
N ARG A 53 7.92 12.13 -3.31
CA ARG A 53 7.97 13.21 -2.31
C ARG A 53 8.78 12.84 -1.06
N ILE A 54 8.79 11.56 -0.66
CA ILE A 54 9.51 11.08 0.52
C ILE A 54 11.03 11.31 0.43
N LYS A 55 11.59 11.35 -0.79
CA LYS A 55 13.04 11.58 -1.02
C LYS A 55 13.51 12.94 -0.53
N ASN A 56 12.59 13.91 -0.40
CA ASN A 56 12.92 15.24 0.12
C ASN A 56 13.14 15.22 1.65
N PHE A 57 12.74 14.14 2.33
CA PHE A 57 12.73 14.04 3.79
C PHE A 57 13.62 12.93 4.34
N THR A 58 13.94 11.92 3.54
CA THR A 58 14.87 10.86 3.93
C THR A 58 15.55 10.22 2.73
N GLY A 59 16.80 9.77 2.93
CA GLY A 59 17.54 8.92 2.00
C GLY A 59 17.65 7.46 2.46
N GLN A 60 16.93 7.07 3.52
CA GLN A 60 16.93 5.69 4.01
C GLN A 60 16.20 4.74 3.04
N LYS A 61 16.55 3.45 3.14
CA LYS A 61 15.81 2.38 2.49
C LYS A 61 14.36 2.32 2.99
N LEU A 62 13.46 2.00 2.09
CA LEU A 62 12.04 1.90 2.36
C LEU A 62 11.58 0.43 2.36
N ALA A 63 10.68 0.11 3.28
CA ALA A 63 9.92 -1.12 3.29
C ALA A 63 8.44 -0.77 3.21
N PHE A 64 7.77 -1.13 2.13
CA PHE A 64 6.33 -1.05 2.08
C PHE A 64 5.77 -2.26 2.83
N THR A 65 5.47 -2.10 4.12
CA THR A 65 5.08 -3.18 5.02
C THR A 65 3.64 -3.60 4.84
N GLU A 66 2.80 -2.72 4.29
CA GLU A 66 1.47 -3.08 3.81
C GLU A 66 1.14 -2.20 2.59
N ILE A 67 0.80 -2.84 1.47
CA ILE A 67 0.22 -2.17 0.32
C ILE A 67 -1.04 -2.88 -0.12
N GLY A 68 -1.91 -2.16 -0.80
CA GLY A 68 -2.96 -2.79 -1.56
C GLY A 68 -4.01 -1.85 -2.10
N TRP A 69 -4.88 -2.43 -2.91
CA TRP A 69 -6.02 -1.77 -3.52
C TRP A 69 -7.22 -2.69 -3.38
N ALA A 70 -8.36 -2.15 -2.94
CA ALA A 70 -9.57 -2.94 -2.74
C ALA A 70 -10.11 -3.42 -4.10
N SER A 71 -10.57 -4.67 -4.19
CA SER A 71 -11.06 -5.26 -5.45
C SER A 71 -12.59 -5.36 -5.51
N SER A 72 -13.30 -4.99 -4.44
CA SER A 72 -14.75 -5.16 -4.34
C SER A 72 -15.50 -4.02 -5.02
N GLN A 73 -16.69 -4.33 -5.55
CA GLN A 73 -17.61 -3.31 -6.05
C GLN A 73 -18.15 -2.42 -4.92
N GLU A 74 -18.27 -2.94 -3.70
CA GLU A 74 -18.70 -2.17 -2.52
C GLU A 74 -17.72 -1.05 -2.17
N SER A 75 -16.43 -1.27 -2.42
CA SER A 75 -15.38 -0.24 -2.34
C SER A 75 -15.25 0.59 -3.61
N GLY A 76 -16.19 0.49 -4.56
CA GLY A 76 -16.17 1.23 -5.82
C GLY A 76 -15.07 0.80 -6.78
N SER A 77 -14.57 -0.45 -6.68
CA SER A 77 -13.46 -0.92 -7.51
C SER A 77 -13.66 -2.34 -8.05
N SER A 78 -12.59 -2.96 -8.57
CA SER A 78 -12.60 -4.24 -9.28
C SER A 78 -11.26 -4.96 -9.18
N GLU A 79 -11.22 -6.26 -9.49
CA GLU A 79 -9.95 -7.01 -9.58
C GLU A 79 -9.00 -6.44 -10.63
N LYS A 80 -9.56 -5.92 -11.73
CA LYS A 80 -8.81 -5.27 -12.79
C LYS A 80 -8.10 -4.02 -12.28
N GLU A 81 -8.83 -3.12 -11.60
CA GLU A 81 -8.23 -1.91 -11.03
C GLU A 81 -7.20 -2.24 -9.93
N GLN A 82 -7.45 -3.29 -9.14
CA GLN A 82 -6.46 -3.81 -8.19
C GLN A 82 -5.15 -4.25 -8.89
N ALA A 83 -5.26 -4.91 -10.05
CA ALA A 83 -4.12 -5.30 -10.87
C ALA A 83 -3.42 -4.08 -11.50
N GLU A 84 -4.18 -3.11 -12.00
CA GLU A 84 -3.67 -1.84 -12.54
C GLU A 84 -2.93 -1.04 -11.47
N PHE A 85 -3.42 -1.05 -10.22
CA PHE A 85 -2.71 -0.44 -9.10
C PHE A 85 -1.34 -1.05 -8.87
N LEU A 86 -1.17 -2.37 -8.95
CA LEU A 86 0.15 -2.98 -8.78
C LEU A 86 1.13 -2.46 -9.85
N VAL A 87 0.71 -2.39 -11.11
CA VAL A 87 1.53 -1.86 -12.21
C VAL A 87 1.88 -0.38 -11.97
N GLN A 88 0.90 0.41 -11.56
CA GLN A 88 1.07 1.82 -11.26
C GLN A 88 2.01 2.03 -10.06
N PHE A 89 1.85 1.26 -8.99
CA PHE A 89 2.71 1.29 -7.82
C PHE A 89 4.18 1.07 -8.20
N LEU A 90 4.47 0.02 -8.97
CA LEU A 90 5.83 -0.27 -9.44
C LEU A 90 6.43 0.88 -10.26
N ARG A 91 5.61 1.54 -11.09
CA ARG A 91 6.01 2.74 -11.84
C ARG A 91 6.30 3.91 -10.92
N LEU A 92 5.40 4.20 -9.97
CA LEU A 92 5.49 5.36 -9.06
C LEU A 92 6.61 5.23 -8.02
N THR A 93 7.01 4.00 -7.68
CA THR A 93 8.14 3.75 -6.78
C THR A 93 9.48 3.66 -7.52
N LYS A 94 9.49 3.82 -8.85
CA LYS A 94 10.72 3.81 -9.64
C LYS A 94 11.63 4.97 -9.22
N GLY A 95 12.82 4.64 -8.74
CA GLY A 95 13.80 5.63 -8.25
C GLY A 95 13.80 5.85 -6.74
N LEU A 96 13.04 5.04 -6.00
CA LEU A 96 13.19 4.83 -4.55
C LEU A 96 14.10 3.62 -4.28
N ASP A 97 14.80 3.64 -3.15
CA ASP A 97 15.55 2.48 -2.64
C ASP A 97 14.61 1.62 -1.79
N VAL A 98 13.91 0.69 -2.45
CA VAL A 98 12.90 -0.18 -1.83
C VAL A 98 13.52 -1.54 -1.55
N GLU A 99 13.58 -1.90 -0.27
CA GLU A 99 14.11 -3.19 0.19
C GLU A 99 13.04 -4.28 0.20
N MET A 100 11.78 -3.91 0.49
CA MET A 100 10.68 -4.86 0.62
C MET A 100 9.36 -4.24 0.19
N VAL A 101 8.53 -5.05 -0.48
CA VAL A 101 7.12 -4.76 -0.73
C VAL A 101 6.29 -5.93 -0.23
N ASN A 102 5.39 -5.66 0.71
CA ASN A 102 4.46 -6.63 1.26
C ASN A 102 3.03 -6.26 0.89
N TRP A 103 2.42 -7.05 0.00
CA TRP A 103 1.00 -6.94 -0.31
C TRP A 103 0.14 -7.41 0.86
N LEU A 104 -0.87 -6.64 1.25
CA LEU A 104 -1.72 -6.98 2.37
C LEU A 104 -2.62 -8.18 2.04
N PHE A 105 -2.34 -9.29 2.74
CA PHE A 105 -3.03 -10.58 2.68
C PHE A 105 -2.89 -11.39 1.39
N LEU A 106 -2.65 -12.68 1.58
CA LEU A 106 -2.74 -13.66 0.50
C LEU A 106 -4.20 -14.06 0.22
N HIS A 107 -5.02 -14.21 1.27
CA HIS A 107 -6.41 -14.67 1.17
C HIS A 107 -7.35 -13.64 1.76
N GLU A 108 -8.52 -13.49 1.15
CA GLU A 108 -9.59 -12.66 1.66
C GLU A 108 -10.07 -13.20 3.00
N ILE A 109 -10.18 -12.32 3.99
CA ILE A 109 -10.59 -12.67 5.35
C ILE A 109 -12.01 -12.17 5.62
N LYS A 110 -12.80 -12.98 6.32
CA LYS A 110 -14.07 -12.50 6.89
C LYS A 110 -13.76 -11.73 8.17
N MET A 111 -14.17 -10.48 8.23
CA MET A 111 -14.03 -9.63 9.41
C MET A 111 -15.42 -9.45 10.05
N GLU A 112 -15.63 -9.99 11.26
CA GLU A 112 -16.88 -9.85 12.04
C GLU A 112 -16.63 -8.87 13.23
N GLY A 113 -17.55 -7.92 13.52
CA GLY A 113 -17.36 -6.73 14.41
C GLY A 113 -17.42 -6.97 15.93
N THR A 114 -17.23 -6.02 16.89
CA THR A 114 -16.89 -4.57 16.90
C THR A 114 -16.20 -4.21 18.24
N VAL A 115 -15.07 -3.47 18.22
CA VAL A 115 -14.80 -2.35 19.16
C VAL A 115 -14.10 -1.27 18.34
N ALA A 116 -14.88 -0.24 18.02
CA ALA A 116 -14.63 0.81 17.05
C ALA A 116 -14.82 0.37 15.59
N SER A 117 -15.60 1.17 14.86
CA SER A 117 -16.02 1.06 13.47
C SER A 117 -14.87 1.16 12.44
N ILE A 118 -13.76 0.46 12.68
CA ILE A 118 -12.43 0.72 12.09
C ILE A 118 -12.16 -0.07 10.79
N VAL A 119 -12.93 -1.11 10.49
CA VAL A 119 -12.69 -1.90 9.27
C VAL A 119 -13.52 -1.35 8.14
N ASP A 120 -12.86 -0.59 7.26
CA ASP A 120 -13.39 -0.30 5.93
C ASP A 120 -13.68 -1.64 5.23
N PRO A 121 -14.92 -1.93 4.82
CA PRO A 121 -15.30 -3.19 4.17
C PRO A 121 -14.40 -3.56 2.99
N GLY A 122 -13.88 -2.56 2.26
CA GLY A 122 -12.95 -2.78 1.16
C GLY A 122 -11.65 -3.48 1.56
N THR A 123 -11.25 -3.39 2.83
CA THR A 123 -10.00 -3.96 3.35
C THR A 123 -9.90 -5.48 3.15
N ALA A 124 -11.01 -6.21 3.34
CA ALA A 124 -11.02 -7.66 3.13
C ALA A 124 -10.68 -8.02 1.68
N SER A 125 -11.20 -7.23 0.73
CA SER A 125 -11.03 -7.46 -0.71
C SER A 125 -9.63 -7.14 -1.24
N ILE A 126 -8.74 -6.57 -0.43
CA ILE A 126 -7.37 -6.24 -0.83
C ILE A 126 -6.55 -7.49 -1.18
N SER A 127 -6.90 -8.65 -0.65
CA SER A 127 -6.13 -9.89 -0.80
C SER A 127 -5.80 -10.25 -2.26
N LEU A 128 -4.74 -11.04 -2.45
CA LEU A 128 -4.40 -11.58 -3.78
C LEU A 128 -5.34 -12.74 -4.22
N LYS A 129 -6.03 -13.38 -3.29
CA LYS A 129 -6.93 -14.52 -3.55
C LYS A 129 -8.28 -14.33 -2.89
N ASN A 130 -9.30 -14.87 -3.52
CA ASN A 130 -10.67 -14.96 -2.99
C ASN A 130 -10.74 -15.90 -1.76
N PRO A 131 -11.87 -15.89 -1.01
CA PRO A 131 -12.03 -16.74 0.17
C PRO A 131 -11.90 -18.25 -0.09
N ASP A 132 -12.26 -18.70 -1.30
CA ASP A 132 -12.15 -20.10 -1.74
C ASP A 132 -10.74 -20.49 -2.23
N GLY A 133 -9.80 -19.55 -2.21
CA GLY A 133 -8.43 -19.73 -2.69
C GLY A 133 -8.25 -19.55 -4.20
N SER A 134 -9.32 -19.24 -4.94
CA SER A 134 -9.20 -18.84 -6.35
C SER A 134 -8.39 -17.54 -6.47
N LYS A 135 -7.63 -17.44 -7.57
CA LYS A 135 -6.65 -16.36 -7.79
C LYS A 135 -7.36 -15.14 -8.37
N LYS A 136 -7.12 -13.96 -7.80
CA LYS A 136 -7.52 -12.70 -8.42
C LYS A 136 -6.57 -12.31 -9.54
N GLU A 137 -6.97 -11.39 -10.42
CA GLU A 137 -6.12 -10.89 -11.52
C GLU A 137 -4.72 -10.44 -11.04
N VAL A 138 -4.67 -9.65 -9.95
CA VAL A 138 -3.41 -9.15 -9.38
C VAL A 138 -2.45 -10.25 -8.96
N TYR A 139 -2.94 -11.44 -8.58
CA TYR A 139 -2.07 -12.54 -8.15
C TYR A 139 -1.18 -13.01 -9.28
N TYR A 140 -1.69 -13.07 -10.51
CA TYR A 140 -0.89 -13.47 -11.67
C TYR A 140 0.25 -12.48 -11.92
N LEU A 141 -0.04 -11.18 -11.87
CA LEU A 141 0.98 -10.14 -11.98
C LEU A 141 2.00 -10.21 -10.84
N TRP A 142 1.55 -10.46 -9.61
CA TRP A 142 2.42 -10.60 -8.45
C TRP A 142 3.42 -11.75 -8.58
N GLN A 143 3.00 -12.89 -9.17
CA GLN A 143 3.90 -14.03 -9.41
C GLN A 143 4.99 -13.73 -10.45
N ASP A 144 4.76 -12.76 -11.33
CA ASP A 144 5.70 -12.38 -12.40
C ASP A 144 6.73 -11.32 -11.94
N LEU A 145 6.59 -10.78 -10.72
CA LEU A 145 7.58 -9.90 -10.11
C LEU A 145 8.85 -10.72 -9.79
N LYS A 146 9.92 -10.46 -10.54
CA LYS A 146 11.24 -11.09 -10.34
C LYS A 146 12.15 -10.20 -9.51
#